data_AF-A0A1F9REX2-F1
#
_entry.id   AF-A0A1F9REX2-F1
#
_cell.length_a   1.000
_cell.length_b   1.000
_cell.length_c   1.000
_cell.angle_alpha   90.00
_cell.angle_beta   90.00
_cell.angle_gamma   90.00
#
_symmetry.space_group_name_H-M   'P 1'
#
loop_
_entity.id
_entity.type
_entity.pdbx_description
1 polymer ?
#
loop_
_entity_poly.entity_id
_entity_poly.type
_entity_poly.pdbx_seq_one_letter_code
_entity_poly.pdbx_strand_id
1 'polypeptide(L)'
;MLLKKAWRVLLAVLGVAERLPYPEAVERSLHDPGGKKRVVIYRLSDGTFSYQEEVFNDKLLDMRWEPKGLSQACASPEAAEAAARKALPWLWAVHPEN
;
A
#
# COMPACT_ATOMS: atom_id res chain seq x y z
N MET A 1 10.30 27.93 -9.61
CA MET A 1 9.84 26.90 -8.65
C MET A 1 8.42 27.24 -8.23
N LEU A 2 7.41 26.45 -8.66
CA LEU A 2 6.01 26.40 -8.15
C LEU A 2 5.09 25.91 -9.29
N LEU A 3 5.25 24.68 -9.79
CA LEU A 3 4.28 24.12 -10.75
C LEU A 3 4.22 22.59 -10.75
N LYS A 4 4.22 21.96 -9.56
CA LYS A 4 4.00 20.50 -9.41
C LYS A 4 3.08 20.14 -8.24
N LYS A 5 2.12 21.00 -7.89
CA LYS A 5 1.15 20.73 -6.80
C LYS A 5 -0.33 20.72 -7.23
N ALA A 6 -0.63 20.66 -8.53
CA ALA A 6 -1.99 20.86 -9.03
C ALA A 6 -2.65 19.61 -9.65
N TRP A 7 -2.10 18.39 -9.53
CA TRP A 7 -2.76 17.20 -10.12
C TRP A 7 -3.70 16.44 -9.15
N ARG A 8 -3.70 16.75 -7.85
CA ARG A 8 -4.45 15.93 -6.87
C ARG A 8 -5.90 16.36 -6.60
N VAL A 9 -6.44 17.35 -7.32
CA VAL A 9 -7.75 17.95 -6.97
C VAL A 9 -8.89 17.54 -7.90
N LEU A 10 -8.64 16.87 -9.03
CA LEU A 10 -9.68 16.66 -10.05
C LEU A 10 -10.32 15.26 -10.07
N LEU A 11 -10.66 14.70 -8.92
CA LEU A 11 -11.51 13.49 -8.82
C LEU A 11 -12.64 13.61 -7.77
N ALA A 12 -12.96 14.83 -7.32
CA ALA A 12 -13.95 15.05 -6.27
C ALA A 12 -15.35 15.46 -6.76
N VAL A 13 -15.58 15.56 -8.08
CA VAL A 13 -16.79 16.22 -8.62
C VAL A 13 -17.91 15.24 -9.04
N LEU A 14 -17.73 13.92 -8.91
CA LEU A 14 -18.77 12.94 -9.26
C LEU A 14 -18.98 11.90 -8.15
N GLY A 15 -19.62 12.33 -7.05
CA GLY A 15 -20.73 11.63 -6.39
C GLY A 15 -20.60 10.20 -5.83
N VAL A 16 -19.53 9.44 -6.08
CA VAL A 16 -19.25 8.13 -5.45
C VAL A 16 -17.73 7.94 -5.37
N ALA A 17 -17.07 8.78 -4.58
CA ALA A 17 -15.77 8.42 -4.04
C ALA A 17 -16.05 7.97 -2.60
N GLU A 18 -16.17 6.66 -2.38
CA GLU A 18 -16.03 6.12 -1.03
C GLU A 18 -14.73 6.72 -0.48
N ARG A 19 -14.87 7.62 0.52
CA ARG A 19 -13.71 8.14 1.23
C ARG A 19 -13.10 6.95 1.94
N LEU A 20 -12.12 6.31 1.29
CA LEU A 20 -11.35 5.27 1.94
C LEU A 20 -10.77 5.90 3.23
N PRO A 21 -10.97 5.25 4.38
CA PRO A 21 -10.47 5.79 5.64
C PRO A 21 -8.96 5.92 5.56
N TYR A 22 -8.42 6.97 6.17
CA TYR A 22 -7.01 7.30 6.03
C TYR A 22 -6.15 6.34 6.87
N PRO A 23 -4.96 5.97 6.39
CA PRO A 23 -4.00 5.21 7.18
C PRO A 23 -3.64 5.96 8.47
N GLU A 24 -3.82 5.30 9.61
CA GLU A 24 -3.52 5.85 10.94
C GLU A 24 -2.20 5.32 11.48
N ALA A 25 -1.96 4.01 11.33
CA ALA A 25 -0.76 3.33 11.83
C ALA A 25 -0.27 2.25 10.87
N VAL A 26 1.05 2.01 10.87
CA VAL A 26 1.64 0.83 10.23
C VAL A 26 1.58 -0.31 11.23
N GLU A 27 0.88 -1.38 10.88
CA GLU A 27 0.79 -2.58 11.70
C GLU A 27 1.95 -3.53 11.41
N ARG A 28 2.23 -3.76 10.12
CA ARG A 28 3.29 -4.68 9.67
C ARG A 28 3.85 -4.25 8.32
N SER A 29 5.07 -4.71 8.03
CA SER A 29 5.70 -4.54 6.72
C SER A 29 6.41 -5.83 6.30
N LEU A 30 6.08 -6.33 5.12
CA LEU A 30 6.66 -7.54 4.52
C LEU A 30 7.53 -7.15 3.35
N HIS A 31 8.76 -7.66 3.28
CA HIS A 31 9.72 -7.28 2.24
C HIS A 31 9.96 -8.44 1.29
N ASP A 32 10.11 -8.12 0.01
CA ASP A 32 10.67 -9.04 -0.98
C ASP A 32 12.14 -9.36 -0.62
N PRO A 33 12.66 -10.58 -0.90
CA PRO A 33 14.03 -10.95 -0.61
C PRO A 33 15.08 -10.04 -1.28
N GLY A 34 14.76 -9.46 -2.43
CA GLY A 34 15.60 -8.49 -3.13
C GLY A 34 15.50 -7.07 -2.58
N GLY A 35 14.64 -6.82 -1.59
CA GLY A 35 14.51 -5.52 -0.91
C GLY A 35 13.97 -4.38 -1.79
N LYS A 36 13.52 -4.68 -3.02
CA LYS A 36 13.00 -3.67 -3.97
C LYS A 36 11.49 -3.52 -3.93
N LYS A 37 10.79 -4.40 -3.22
CA LYS A 37 9.36 -4.36 -3.01
C LYS A 37 9.04 -4.60 -1.55
N ARG A 38 7.98 -3.98 -1.07
CA ARG A 38 7.40 -4.29 0.22
C ARG A 38 5.89 -4.17 0.18
N VAL A 39 5.23 -4.84 1.10
CA VAL A 39 3.82 -4.66 1.42
C VAL A 39 3.73 -4.06 2.79
N VAL A 40 3.03 -2.95 2.92
CA VAL A 40 2.74 -2.33 4.21
C VAL A 40 1.28 -2.59 4.55
N ILE A 41 1.03 -3.13 5.74
CA ILE A 41 -0.32 -3.29 6.30
C ILE A 41 -0.56 -2.11 7.22
N TYR A 42 -1.62 -1.36 6.91
CA TYR A 42 -2.07 -0.21 7.68
C TYR A 42 -3.30 -0.56 8.50
N ARG A 43 -3.37 -0.02 9.70
CA ARG A 43 -4.64 0.23 10.40
C ARG A 43 -5.19 1.57 9.93
N LEU A 44 -6.46 1.57 9.55
CA LEU A 44 -7.18 2.75 9.09
C LEU A 44 -7.91 3.42 10.27
N SER A 45 -8.31 4.67 10.09
CA SER A 45 -8.95 5.49 11.13
C SER A 45 -10.26 4.96 11.70
N ASP A 46 -10.92 4.05 10.99
CA ASP A 46 -12.15 3.39 11.42
C ASP A 46 -11.90 2.04 12.12
N GLY A 47 -10.63 1.68 12.35
CA GLY A 47 -10.23 0.42 12.96
C GLY A 47 -10.16 -0.76 11.99
N THR A 48 -10.46 -0.56 10.71
CA THR A 48 -10.24 -1.57 9.67
C THR A 48 -8.78 -1.58 9.21
N PHE A 49 -8.42 -2.55 8.36
CA PHE A 49 -7.06 -2.76 7.90
C PHE A 49 -6.98 -2.74 6.39
N SER A 50 -5.86 -2.30 5.82
CA SER A 50 -5.63 -2.35 4.38
C SER A 50 -4.17 -2.62 4.11
N TYR A 51 -3.84 -3.15 2.93
CA TYR A 51 -2.46 -3.27 2.49
C TYR A 51 -2.15 -2.31 1.34
N GLN A 52 -0.88 -1.99 1.18
CA GLN A 52 -0.34 -1.24 0.05
C GLN A 52 0.96 -1.87 -0.39
N GLU A 53 1.05 -2.22 -1.68
CA GLU A 53 2.34 -2.54 -2.29
C GLU A 53 3.11 -1.25 -2.53
N GLU A 54 4.40 -1.27 -2.17
CA GLU A 54 5.33 -0.22 -2.47
C GLU A 54 6.57 -0.79 -3.17
N VAL A 55 7.05 -0.07 -4.17
CA VAL A 55 8.27 -0.42 -4.92
C VAL A 55 9.32 0.64 -4.65
N PHE A 56 10.54 0.21 -4.35
CA PHE A 56 11.64 1.14 -4.11
C PHE A 56 12.13 1.72 -5.44
N ASN A 57 12.01 3.04 -5.60
CA ASN A 57 12.64 3.77 -6.69
C ASN A 57 14.09 4.03 -6.30
N ASP A 58 15.04 3.51 -7.08
CA ASP A 58 16.48 3.63 -6.84
C ASP A 58 17.17 4.68 -7.72
N LYS A 59 16.39 5.52 -8.41
CA LYS A 59 16.95 6.70 -9.07
C LYS A 59 17.60 7.60 -8.02
N LEU A 60 18.86 7.97 -8.24
CA LEU A 60 19.72 8.68 -7.29
C LEU A 60 19.06 9.87 -6.59
N LEU A 61 18.20 10.61 -7.29
CA LEU A 61 17.54 11.83 -6.78
C LEU A 61 16.13 11.58 -6.22
N ASP A 62 15.57 10.39 -6.40
CA ASP A 62 14.19 10.04 -6.05
C ASP A 62 14.11 8.79 -5.15
N MET A 63 15.20 8.49 -4.42
CA MET A 63 15.33 7.29 -3.59
C MET A 63 14.23 7.20 -2.51
N ARG A 64 13.14 6.51 -2.82
CA ARG A 64 11.96 6.40 -1.95
C ARG A 64 11.10 5.20 -2.29
N TRP A 65 10.24 4.82 -1.37
CA TRP A 65 9.15 3.88 -1.62
C TRP A 65 8.03 4.57 -2.39
N GLU A 66 7.63 3.97 -3.52
CA GLU A 66 6.54 4.46 -4.36
C GLU A 66 5.32 3.55 -4.23
N PRO A 67 4.18 4.07 -3.75
CA PRO A 67 2.99 3.28 -3.55
C PRO A 67 2.34 2.91 -4.89
N LYS A 68 1.86 1.68 -4.99
CA LYS A 68 1.10 1.17 -6.15
C LYS A 68 -0.42 1.26 -5.99
N GLY A 69 -0.89 1.65 -4.81
CA GLY A 69 -2.31 1.80 -4.49
C GLY A 69 -2.64 1.19 -3.13
N LEU A 70 -3.69 1.71 -2.48
CA LEU A 70 -4.22 1.14 -1.25
C LEU A 70 -5.29 0.10 -1.60
N SER A 71 -5.27 -1.06 -0.95
CA SER A 71 -6.29 -2.08 -1.13
C SER A 71 -7.64 -1.66 -0.55
N GLN A 72 -8.64 -2.52 -0.72
CA GLN A 72 -9.88 -2.41 0.03
C GLN A 72 -9.65 -2.68 1.52
N ALA A 73 -10.53 -2.11 2.35
CA ALA A 73 -10.55 -2.33 3.79
C ALA A 73 -10.91 -3.79 4.12
N CYS A 74 -10.25 -4.31 5.15
CA CYS A 74 -10.33 -5.67 5.65
C CYS A 74 -10.61 -5.63 7.16
N ALA A 75 -11.28 -6.67 7.67
CA ALA A 75 -11.69 -6.72 9.08
C ALA A 75 -10.52 -6.96 10.06
N SER A 76 -9.38 -7.48 9.59
CA SER A 76 -8.22 -7.80 10.43
C SER A 76 -6.90 -7.64 9.65
N PRO A 77 -5.76 -7.50 10.34
CA PRO A 77 -4.45 -7.44 9.69
C PRO A 77 -4.10 -8.74 8.97
N GLU A 78 -4.51 -9.90 9.50
CA GLU A 78 -4.32 -11.21 8.84
C GLU A 78 -5.13 -11.31 7.55
N ALA A 79 -6.36 -10.78 7.52
CA ALA A 79 -7.17 -10.74 6.31
C ALA A 79 -6.54 -9.83 5.24
N ALA A 80 -6.00 -8.68 5.65
CA ALA A 80 -5.25 -7.80 4.74
C ALA A 80 -3.98 -8.48 4.20
N GLU A 81 -3.26 -9.22 5.05
CA GLU A 81 -2.09 -9.99 4.62
C GLU A 81 -2.46 -11.12 3.65
N ALA A 82 -3.49 -11.91 3.95
CA ALA A 82 -3.96 -12.97 3.07
C ALA A 82 -4.42 -12.42 1.71
N ALA A 83 -5.11 -11.27 1.71
CA ALA A 83 -5.48 -10.56 0.49
C ALA A 83 -4.26 -10.08 -0.30
N ALA A 84 -3.24 -9.54 0.39
CA ALA A 84 -1.98 -9.15 -0.23
C ALA A 84 -1.27 -10.34 -0.87
N ARG A 85 -1.19 -11.47 -0.15
CA ARG A 85 -0.61 -12.72 -0.68
C ARG A 85 -1.36 -13.17 -1.93
N LYS A 86 -2.70 -13.19 -1.90
CA LYS A 86 -3.50 -13.57 -3.07
C LYS A 86 -3.26 -12.65 -4.29
N ALA A 87 -3.04 -11.35 -4.07
CA ALA A 87 -2.86 -10.37 -5.13
C ALA A 87 -1.41 -10.25 -5.65
N LEU A 88 -0.41 -10.57 -4.82
CA LEU A 88 1.00 -10.32 -5.08
C LEU A 88 1.79 -11.64 -5.12
N PRO A 89 2.03 -12.21 -6.33
CA PRO A 89 2.70 -13.50 -6.47
C PRO A 89 4.09 -13.57 -5.80
N TRP A 90 4.82 -12.45 -5.79
CA TRP A 90 6.15 -12.38 -5.18
C TRP A 90 6.12 -12.58 -3.67
N LEU A 91 5.01 -12.29 -2.99
CA LEU A 91 4.88 -12.43 -1.54
C LEU A 91 4.83 -13.90 -1.10
N TRP A 92 4.45 -14.82 -1.99
CA TRP A 92 4.51 -16.27 -1.74
C TRP A 92 5.93 -16.82 -1.83
N ALA A 93 6.77 -16.25 -2.70
CA ALA A 93 8.16 -16.68 -2.88
C ALA A 93 9.04 -16.42 -1.65
N VAL A 94 8.56 -15.63 -0.68
CA VAL A 94 9.28 -15.28 0.55
C VAL A 94 9.16 -16.35 1.64
N HIS A 95 8.29 -17.35 1.47
CA HIS A 95 8.23 -18.53 2.35
C HIS A 95 8.42 -19.83 1.54
N PRO A 96 9.66 -20.28 1.30
CA PRO A 96 9.95 -21.58 0.69
C PRO A 96 9.87 -22.74 1.71
N GLU A 97 8.97 -22.66 2.69
CA GLU A 97 8.85 -23.66 3.76
C GLU A 97 7.50 -24.39 3.65
N ASN A 98 7.43 -25.25 2.65
CA ASN A 98 6.61 -26.48 2.62
C ASN A 98 7.38 -27.53 1.83
#